data_AF-A0A948KHU0-F1
#
_entry.id   AF-A0A948KHU0-F1
#
_cell.length_a   1.000
_cell.length_b   1.000
_cell.length_c   1.000
_cell.angle_alpha   90.00
_cell.angle_beta   90.00
_cell.angle_gamma   90.00
#
_symmetry.space_group_name_H-M   'P 1'
#
loop_
_entity.id
_entity.type
_entity.pdbx_description
1 polymer ?
#
loop_
_entity_poly.entity_id
_entity_poly.type
_entity_poly.pdbx_seq_one_letter_code
_entity_poly.pdbx_strand_id
1 'polypeptide(L)'
;MASQSKIFLFVIVAVVAFAAFWVWTGYNGFVTAHEGVDAMWAQVETQYQRRADLIPNLVNTVKGAAEFEQGTFVEVTEARTKWMGAQGRGDQMEAAQGMDSALARLLLTF
;
A
#
# COMPACT_ATOMS: atom_id res chain seq x y z
N MET A 1 -35.89 -65.52 -19.84
CA MET A 1 -36.39 -64.23 -19.32
C MET A 1 -35.58 -63.70 -18.13
N ALA A 2 -35.02 -64.55 -17.25
CA ALA A 2 -34.25 -64.10 -16.07
C ALA A 2 -32.92 -63.36 -16.37
N SER A 3 -32.27 -63.62 -17.52
CA SER A 3 -31.02 -62.94 -17.91
C SER A 3 -31.23 -61.46 -18.27
N GLN A 4 -32.29 -61.15 -19.01
CA GLN A 4 -32.62 -59.77 -19.44
C GLN A 4 -32.99 -58.86 -18.25
N SER A 5 -33.68 -59.40 -17.24
CA SER A 5 -34.02 -58.66 -16.01
C SER A 5 -32.78 -58.29 -15.18
N LYS A 6 -31.77 -59.18 -15.13
CA LYS A 6 -30.49 -58.88 -14.45
C LYS A 6 -29.71 -57.79 -15.18
N ILE A 7 -29.67 -57.81 -16.51
CA ILE A 7 -29.03 -56.78 -17.33
C ILE A 7 -29.69 -55.41 -17.09
N PHE A 8 -31.04 -55.36 -17.10
CA PHE A 8 -31.77 -54.13 -16.82
C PHE A 8 -31.49 -53.57 -15.42
N LEU A 9 -31.39 -54.46 -14.41
CA LEU A 9 -31.04 -54.07 -13.04
C LEU A 9 -29.61 -53.53 -12.94
N PHE A 10 -28.64 -54.15 -13.62
CA PHE A 10 -27.27 -53.64 -13.70
C PHE A 10 -27.19 -52.27 -14.38
N VAL A 11 -27.97 -52.04 -15.44
CA VAL A 11 -28.02 -50.74 -16.12
C VAL A 11 -28.57 -49.67 -15.18
N ILE A 12 -29.64 -49.95 -14.43
CA ILE A 12 -30.19 -49.00 -13.44
C ILE A 12 -29.14 -48.67 -12.36
N VAL A 13 -28.48 -49.68 -11.81
CA VAL A 13 -27.45 -49.48 -10.78
C VAL A 13 -26.28 -48.64 -11.32
N ALA A 14 -25.84 -48.90 -12.56
CA ALA A 14 -24.79 -48.13 -13.20
C ALA A 14 -25.18 -46.66 -13.41
N VAL A 15 -26.42 -46.39 -13.84
CA VAL A 15 -26.94 -45.03 -14.01
C VAL A 15 -27.01 -44.28 -12.68
N VAL A 16 -27.50 -44.93 -11.62
CA VAL A 16 -27.58 -44.34 -10.27
C VAL A 16 -26.18 -44.06 -9.72
N ALA A 17 -25.23 -44.98 -9.89
CA ALA A 17 -23.85 -44.79 -9.48
C ALA A 17 -23.18 -43.62 -10.22
N PHE A 18 -23.43 -43.49 -11.52
CA PHE A 18 -22.91 -42.38 -12.32
C PHE A 18 -23.50 -41.04 -11.89
N ALA A 19 -24.81 -40.97 -11.64
CA ALA A 19 -25.47 -39.77 -11.13
C ALA A 19 -24.93 -39.36 -9.75
N ALA A 20 -24.72 -40.32 -8.84
CA ALA A 20 -24.15 -40.06 -7.52
C ALA A 20 -22.70 -39.54 -7.62
N PHE A 21 -21.88 -40.12 -8.49
CA PHE A 21 -20.51 -39.68 -8.73
C PHE A 21 -20.46 -38.25 -9.31
N TRP A 22 -21.37 -37.93 -10.23
CA TRP A 22 -21.46 -36.60 -10.82
C TRP A 22 -21.83 -35.51 -9.80
N VAL A 23 -22.79 -35.79 -8.92
CA VAL A 23 -23.16 -34.87 -7.83
C VAL A 23 -22.01 -34.70 -6.83
N TRP A 24 -21.33 -35.79 -6.46
CA TRP A 24 -20.18 -35.74 -5.55
C TRP A 24 -19.06 -34.85 -6.10
N THR A 25 -18.67 -35.07 -7.35
CA THR A 25 -17.59 -34.31 -8.00
C THR A 25 -17.94 -32.84 -8.18
N GLY A 26 -19.20 -32.52 -8.52
CA GLY A 26 -19.69 -31.15 -8.59
C GLY A 26 -19.61 -30.42 -7.25
N TYR A 27 -20.09 -31.03 -6.16
CA TYR A 27 -20.04 -30.43 -4.82
C TYR A 27 -18.60 -30.14 -4.35
N ASN A 28 -17.69 -31.09 -4.55
CA ASN A 28 -16.27 -30.89 -4.18
C ASN A 28 -15.62 -29.76 -4.98
N GLY A 29 -15.99 -29.59 -6.25
CA GLY A 29 -15.52 -28.48 -7.07
C GLY A 29 -15.97 -27.11 -6.54
N PHE A 30 -17.24 -26.99 -6.14
CA PHE A 30 -17.78 -25.74 -5.58
C PHE A 30 -17.15 -25.38 -4.24
N VAL A 31 -16.93 -26.35 -3.35
CA VAL A 31 -16.28 -26.11 -2.05
C VAL A 31 -14.83 -25.67 -2.26
N THR A 32 -14.08 -26.35 -3.14
CA THR A 32 -12.69 -25.98 -3.47
C THR A 32 -12.60 -24.58 -4.06
N ALA A 33 -13.54 -24.21 -4.93
CA ALA A 33 -13.59 -22.87 -5.52
C ALA A 33 -13.91 -21.80 -4.47
N HIS A 34 -14.81 -22.09 -3.52
CA HIS A 34 -15.14 -21.19 -2.42
C HIS A 34 -13.95 -20.96 -1.48
N GLU A 35 -13.28 -22.04 -1.06
CA GLU A 35 -12.04 -21.96 -0.26
C GLU A 35 -10.94 -21.18 -0.99
N GLY A 36 -10.84 -21.33 -2.31
CA GLY A 36 -9.92 -20.56 -3.14
C GLY A 36 -10.19 -19.05 -3.10
N VAL A 37 -11.46 -18.63 -3.12
CA VAL A 37 -11.85 -17.21 -2.99
C VAL A 37 -11.48 -16.67 -1.62
N ASP A 38 -11.77 -17.41 -0.55
CA ASP A 38 -11.44 -16.99 0.81
C ASP A 38 -9.93 -16.88 1.04
N ALA A 39 -9.15 -17.81 0.47
CA ALA A 39 -7.69 -17.75 0.51
C ALA A 39 -7.14 -16.51 -0.21
N MET A 40 -7.73 -16.14 -1.36
CA MET A 40 -7.35 -14.91 -2.07
C MET A 40 -7.73 -13.66 -1.26
N TRP A 41 -8.90 -13.65 -0.61
CA TRP A 41 -9.30 -12.55 0.28
C TRP A 41 -8.34 -12.40 1.47
N ALA A 42 -7.90 -13.49 2.08
CA ALA A 42 -6.91 -13.45 3.16
C ALA A 42 -5.56 -12.85 2.70
N GLN A 43 -5.13 -13.14 1.46
CA GLN A 43 -3.94 -12.51 0.88
C GLN A 43 -4.12 -11.01 0.65
N VAL A 44 -5.27 -10.60 0.12
CA VAL A 44 -5.60 -9.19 -0.10
C VAL A 44 -5.61 -8.43 1.23
N GLU A 45 -6.26 -8.98 2.25
CA GLU A 45 -6.32 -8.43 3.60
C GLU A 45 -4.92 -8.24 4.19
N THR A 46 -4.06 -9.26 4.09
CA THR A 46 -2.67 -9.19 4.55
C THR A 46 -1.89 -8.05 3.87
N GLN A 47 -2.11 -7.84 2.57
CA GLN A 47 -1.45 -6.76 1.83
C GLN A 47 -1.97 -5.38 2.25
N TYR A 48 -3.27 -5.24 2.50
CA TYR A 48 -3.84 -4.00 3.01
C TYR A 48 -3.36 -3.68 4.43
N GLN A 49 -3.26 -4.69 5.31
CA GLN A 49 -2.68 -4.53 6.65
C GLN A 49 -1.23 -4.05 6.57
N ARG A 50 -0.39 -4.70 5.74
CA ARG A 50 1.00 -4.26 5.55
C ARG A 50 1.10 -2.83 5.02
N ARG A 51 0.22 -2.43 4.10
CA ARG A 51 0.15 -1.05 3.62
C ARG A 51 -0.24 -0.09 4.74
N ALA A 52 -1.26 -0.44 5.53
CA ALA A 52 -1.72 0.35 6.66
C ALA A 52 -0.63 0.50 7.73
N ASP A 53 0.10 -0.56 8.06
CA ASP A 53 1.22 -0.54 9.00
C ASP A 53 2.40 0.32 8.52
N LEU A 54 2.55 0.46 7.20
CA LEU A 54 3.57 1.32 6.60
C LEU A 54 3.15 2.79 6.50
N ILE A 55 1.85 3.13 6.60
CA ILE A 55 1.37 4.52 6.57
C ILE A 55 2.06 5.39 7.64
N PRO A 56 2.15 4.99 8.92
CA PRO A 56 2.86 5.76 9.93
C PRO A 56 4.32 6.04 9.58
N ASN A 57 5.01 5.06 9.00
CA ASN A 57 6.40 5.22 8.59
C ASN A 57 6.53 6.24 7.45
N LEU A 58 5.65 6.18 6.45
CA LEU A 58 5.61 7.18 5.37
C LEU A 58 5.28 8.58 5.91
N VAL A 59 4.31 8.68 6.83
CA VAL A 59 3.93 9.94 7.49
C VAL A 59 5.10 10.51 8.27
N ASN A 60 5.86 9.70 9.00
CA ASN A 60 7.03 10.16 9.75
C ASN A 60 8.15 10.63 8.82
N THR A 61 8.38 9.95 7.69
CA THR A 61 9.37 10.39 6.70
C THR A 61 8.97 11.71 6.04
N VAL A 62 7.71 11.87 5.65
CA VAL A 62 7.21 13.13 5.08
C VAL A 62 7.20 14.25 6.12
N LYS A 63 6.84 13.97 7.36
CA LYS A 63 6.94 14.94 8.47
C LYS A 63 8.38 15.35 8.72
N GLY A 64 9.33 14.42 8.76
CA GLY A 64 10.75 14.74 8.91
C GLY A 64 11.28 15.61 7.78
N ALA A 65 10.88 15.34 6.52
CA ALA A 65 11.21 16.20 5.39
C ALA A 65 10.56 17.59 5.50
N ALA A 66 9.28 17.66 5.88
CA ALA A 66 8.58 18.92 6.05
C ALA A 66 9.12 19.77 7.21
N GLU A 67 9.51 19.16 8.33
CA GLU A 67 10.16 19.82 9.47
C GLU A 67 11.54 20.39 9.07
N PHE A 68 12.28 19.63 8.26
CA PHE A 68 13.57 20.07 7.72
C PHE A 68 13.44 21.27 6.75
N GLU A 69 12.44 21.24 5.87
CA GLU A 69 12.12 22.37 4.98
C GLU A 69 11.62 23.59 5.75
N GLN A 70 10.79 23.39 6.78
CA GLN A 70 10.28 24.48 7.62
C GLN A 70 11.40 25.23 8.33
N GLY A 71 12.38 24.51 8.91
CA GLY A 71 13.54 25.13 9.55
C GLY A 71 14.35 25.99 8.57
N THR A 72 14.62 25.46 7.38
CA THR A 72 15.35 26.19 6.33
C THR A 72 14.60 27.42 5.84
N PHE A 73 13.27 27.34 5.72
CA PHE A 73 12.42 28.47 5.35
C PHE A 73 12.43 29.59 6.41
N VAL A 74 12.42 29.22 7.71
CA VAL A 74 12.54 30.19 8.80
C VAL A 74 13.90 30.90 8.76
N GLU A 75 15.01 30.16 8.59
CA GLU A 75 16.35 30.74 8.48
C GLU A 75 16.44 31.78 7.34
N VAL A 76 15.89 31.47 6.16
CA VAL A 76 15.85 32.40 5.02
C VAL A 76 14.98 33.62 5.31
N THR A 77 13.83 33.43 5.96
CA THR A 77 12.91 34.52 6.30
C THR A 77 13.51 35.47 7.34
N GLU A 78 14.22 34.93 8.33
CA GLU A 78 14.96 35.71 9.33
C GLU A 78 16.13 36.47 8.70
N ALA A 79 16.92 35.81 7.85
CA ALA A 79 18.02 36.45 7.14
C ALA A 79 17.55 37.60 6.24
N ARG A 80 16.42 37.41 5.54
CA ARG A 80 15.76 38.46 4.75
C ARG A 80 15.31 39.63 5.62
N THR A 81 14.70 39.36 6.76
CA THR A 81 14.23 40.40 7.71
C THR A 81 15.41 41.22 8.24
N LYS A 82 16.52 40.55 8.60
CA LYS A 82 17.76 41.22 9.05
C LYS A 82 18.36 42.11 7.97
N TRP A 83 18.41 41.63 6.73
CA TRP A 83 18.91 42.42 5.60
C TRP A 83 18.04 43.64 5.32
N MET A 84 16.71 43.48 5.35
CA MET A 84 15.77 44.60 5.19
C MET A 84 15.84 45.63 6.34
N GLY A 85 16.17 45.18 7.55
CA GLY A 85 16.24 46.02 8.75
C GLY A 85 17.59 46.71 9.00
N ALA A 86 18.63 46.38 8.24
CA ALA A 86 19.97 46.93 8.44
C ALA A 86 20.03 48.43 8.08
N GLN A 87 20.41 49.27 9.06
CA GLN A 87 20.40 50.73 8.92
C GLN A 87 21.78 51.33 8.56
N GLY A 88 22.77 50.50 8.25
CA GLY A 88 24.13 50.94 7.89
C GLY A 88 24.76 50.06 6.81
N ARG A 89 25.73 50.63 6.07
CA ARG A 89 26.46 49.92 5.00
C ARG A 89 27.25 48.71 5.52
N GLY A 90 27.77 48.79 6.74
CA GLY A 90 28.45 47.66 7.42
C GLY A 90 27.48 46.55 7.79
N ASP A 91 26.38 46.90 8.45
CA ASP A 91 25.33 45.95 8.85
C ASP A 91 24.65 45.28 7.64
N GLN A 92 24.51 46.00 6.53
CA GLN A 92 24.00 45.45 5.26
C GLN A 92 24.96 44.41 4.66
N MET A 93 26.27 44.60 4.78
CA MET A 93 27.26 43.63 4.31
C MET A 93 27.26 42.36 5.16
N GLU A 94 27.13 42.48 6.48
CA GLU A 94 27.03 41.34 7.39
C GLU A 94 25.70 40.57 7.18
N ALA A 95 24.58 41.30 7.05
CA ALA A 95 23.29 40.70 6.76
C ALA A 95 23.22 40.04 5.38
N ALA A 96 23.93 40.58 4.38
CA ALA A 96 24.05 39.97 3.05
C ALA A 96 24.80 38.64 3.09
N GLN A 97 25.92 38.55 3.83
CA GLN A 97 26.65 37.29 4.03
C GLN A 97 25.78 36.24 4.73
N GLY A 98 24.98 36.66 5.73
CA GLY A 98 24.00 35.80 6.39
C GLY A 98 22.94 35.28 5.41
N MET A 99 22.40 36.15 4.56
CA MET A 99 21.41 35.79 3.54
C MET A 99 21.96 34.85 2.48
N ASP A 100 23.18 35.07 1.99
CA ASP A 100 23.86 34.17 1.04
C ASP A 100 24.06 32.77 1.63
N SER A 101 24.41 32.68 2.91
CA SER A 101 24.56 31.39 3.60
C SER A 101 23.24 30.63 3.77
N ALA A 102 22.14 31.33 4.06
CA ALA A 102 20.81 30.74 4.19
C ALA A 102 20.27 30.27 2.84
N LEU A 103 20.50 31.05 1.78
CA LEU A 103 20.16 30.67 0.40
C LEU A 103 20.99 29.46 -0.09
N ALA A 104 22.27 29.37 0.29
CA ALA A 104 23.10 28.21 -0.05
C ALA A 104 22.57 26.90 0.60
N ARG A 105 22.10 26.96 1.85
CA ARG A 105 21.47 25.79 2.51
C ARG A 105 20.19 25.41 1.81
N LEU A 106 19.32 26.37 1.52
CA LEU A 106 18.08 26.19 0.78
C LEU A 106 18.31 25.44 -0.56
N LEU A 107 19.34 25.84 -1.33
CA LEU A 107 19.67 25.22 -2.62
C LEU A 107 20.27 23.81 -2.51
N LEU A 108 20.86 23.45 -1.37
CA LEU A 108 21.41 22.11 -1.13
C LEU A 108 20.36 21.12 -0.61
N THR A 109 19.23 21.64 -0.10
CA THR A 109 18.11 20.84 0.40
C THR A 109 17.06 20.53 -0.66
N PHE A 110 17.16 21.14 -1.85
CA PHE A 110 16.25 20.95 -2.99
C PHE A 110 16.92 20.21 -4.14
#